data_AF-A0A3B0XV86-F1
#
_entry.id   AF-A0A3B0XV86-F1
#
_cell.length_a   1.000
_cell.length_b   1.000
_cell.length_c   1.000
_cell.angle_alpha   90.00
_cell.angle_beta   90.00
_cell.angle_gamma   90.00
#
_symmetry.space_group_name_H-M   'P 1'
#
loop_
_entity.id
_entity.type
_entity.pdbx_description
1 polymer ?
#
loop_
_entity_poly.entity_id
_entity_poly.type
_entity_poly.pdbx_seq_one_letter_code
_entity_poly.pdbx_strand_id
1 'polypeptide(L)'
;MATTSLSLGEHWEVFIKNEVSSGRYGSASEVVRDALRAMEERKSKLAVLRAHLAQGAQQAKSGDFVEAFTMESLINDLDGET
;
A
#
# COMPACT_ATOMS: atom_id res chain seq x y z
N MET A 1 16.54 -19.35 -7.19
CA MET A 1 16.45 -17.93 -6.76
C MET A 1 17.65 -17.18 -7.31
N ALA A 2 17.48 -15.95 -7.78
CA ALA A 2 18.60 -15.10 -8.17
C ALA A 2 19.20 -14.43 -6.93
N THR A 3 20.51 -14.52 -6.76
CA THR A 3 21.23 -13.89 -5.64
C THR A 3 21.73 -12.53 -6.09
N THR A 4 21.40 -11.48 -5.35
CA THR A 4 21.87 -10.11 -5.63
C THR A 4 22.77 -9.67 -4.48
N SER A 5 23.98 -9.20 -4.80
CA SER A 5 24.88 -8.59 -3.81
C SER A 5 24.61 -7.08 -3.76
N LEU A 6 24.46 -6.55 -2.56
CA LEU A 6 24.08 -5.16 -2.28
C LEU A 6 25.02 -4.59 -1.23
N SER A 7 25.57 -3.41 -1.48
CA SER A 7 26.29 -2.64 -0.45
C SER A 7 25.31 -1.72 0.26
N LEU A 8 25.25 -1.82 1.59
CA LEU A 8 24.39 -1.00 2.43
C LEU A 8 25.24 -0.06 3.28
N GLY A 9 24.66 1.05 3.71
CA GLY A 9 25.32 1.92 4.69
C GLY A 9 25.29 1.31 6.09
N GLU A 10 26.22 1.72 6.95
CA GLU A 10 26.42 1.22 8.31
C GLU A 10 25.12 1.13 9.13
N HIS A 11 24.27 2.16 9.05
CA HIS A 11 22.96 2.17 9.71
C HIS A 11 22.11 0.92 9.40
N TRP A 12 22.05 0.53 8.12
CA TRP A 12 21.23 -0.60 7.68
C TRP A 12 21.87 -1.94 8.02
N GLU A 13 23.20 -2.02 8.04
CA GLU A 13 23.90 -3.21 8.50
C GLU A 13 23.62 -3.47 9.98
N VAL A 14 23.71 -2.43 10.82
CA VAL A 14 23.38 -2.52 12.25
C VAL A 14 21.91 -2.90 12.45
N PHE A 15 21.00 -2.26 11.71
CA PHE A 15 19.57 -2.58 11.77
C PHE A 15 19.29 -4.06 11.43
N ILE A 16 19.80 -4.54 10.29
CA ILE A 16 19.60 -5.94 9.86
C ILE A 16 20.20 -6.91 10.88
N LYS A 17 21.40 -6.62 11.39
CA LYS A 17 22.05 -7.44 12.42
C LYS A 17 21.19 -7.52 13.69
N ASN A 18 20.64 -6.39 14.14
CA ASN A 18 19.78 -6.37 15.32
C ASN A 18 18.50 -7.18 15.11
N GLU A 19 17.85 -7.01 13.96
CA GLU A 19 16.64 -7.76 13.59
C GLU A 19 16.88 -9.28 13.55
N VAL A 20 17.99 -9.72 12.97
CA VAL A 20 18.37 -11.14 12.96
C VAL A 20 18.73 -11.63 14.36
N SER A 21 19.52 -10.86 15.12
CA SER A 21 19.94 -11.24 16.48
C SER A 21 18.78 -11.31 17.47
N SER A 22 17.70 -10.56 17.22
CA SER A 22 16.47 -10.61 18.00
C SER A 22 15.67 -11.91 17.81
N GLY A 23 16.01 -12.70 16.79
CA GLY A 23 15.28 -13.91 16.43
C GLY A 23 14.02 -13.65 15.59
N ARG A 24 13.69 -12.39 15.26
CA ARG A 24 12.54 -12.06 14.41
C ARG A 24 12.70 -12.59 12.98
N TYR A 25 13.93 -12.60 12.47
CA TYR A 25 14.26 -13.09 11.13
C TYR A 25 15.44 -14.06 11.18
N GLY A 26 15.45 -15.07 10.31
CA GLY A 26 16.51 -16.08 10.22
C GLY A 26 17.69 -15.65 9.35
N SER A 27 17.55 -14.59 8.54
CA SER A 27 18.64 -14.08 7.71
C SER A 27 18.44 -12.62 7.27
N ALA A 28 19.53 -11.97 6.87
CA ALA A 28 19.47 -10.65 6.23
C ALA A 28 18.56 -10.64 4.99
N SER A 29 18.60 -11.71 4.20
CA SER A 29 17.75 -11.87 3.00
C SER A 29 16.26 -11.94 3.33
N GLU A 30 15.87 -12.36 4.54
CA GLU A 30 14.47 -12.30 4.99
C GLU A 30 14.06 -10.88 5.35
N VAL A 31 14.90 -10.17 6.12
CA VAL A 31 14.66 -8.76 6.48
C VAL A 31 14.47 -7.91 5.21
N VAL A 32 15.37 -8.06 4.23
CA VAL A 32 15.32 -7.31 2.98
C VAL A 32 14.07 -7.66 2.17
N ARG A 33 13.70 -8.94 2.07
CA ARG A 33 12.47 -9.35 1.34
C ARG A 33 11.22 -8.78 1.99
N ASP A 34 11.15 -8.80 3.31
CA ASP A 34 10.00 -8.26 4.05
C ASP A 34 9.89 -6.74 3.87
N ALA A 35 11.00 -6.02 3.97
CA ALA A 35 11.06 -4.59 3.71
C ALA A 35 10.64 -4.23 2.26
N LEU A 36 11.09 -5.01 1.27
CA LEU A 36 10.70 -4.82 -0.13
C LEU A 36 9.21 -5.08 -0.35
N ARG A 37 8.65 -6.11 0.28
CA ARG A 37 7.20 -6.40 0.22
C ARG A 37 6.38 -5.25 0.80
N ALA A 38 6.76 -4.73 1.97
CA ALA A 38 6.10 -3.59 2.57
C ALA A 38 6.19 -2.33 1.69
N MET A 39 7.34 -2.11 1.04
CA MET A 39 7.51 -1.01 0.09
C MET A 39 6.60 -1.17 -1.14
N GLU A 40 6.51 -2.37 -1.71
CA GLU A 40 5.65 -2.68 -2.85
C GLU A 40 4.17 -2.45 -2.51
N GLU A 41 3.71 -2.96 -1.37
CA GLU A 41 2.33 -2.78 -0.91
C GLU A 41 1.99 -1.30 -0.74
N ARG A 42 2.88 -0.52 -0.12
CA ARG A 42 2.69 0.93 0.04
C ARG A 42 2.62 1.65 -1.31
N LYS A 43 3.47 1.28 -2.27
CA LYS A 43 3.46 1.85 -3.62
C LYS A 43 2.15 1.52 -4.35
N SER A 44 1.70 0.28 -4.24
CA SER A 44 0.44 -0.19 -4.84
C SER A 44 -0.77 0.59 -4.30
N LYS A 45 -0.91 0.66 -2.97
CA LYS A 45 -1.99 1.42 -2.31
C LYS A 45 -1.99 2.90 -2.72
N LEU A 46 -0.81 3.51 -2.79
CA LEU A 46 -0.68 4.92 -3.19
C LEU A 46 -1.03 5.14 -4.67
N ALA A 47 -0.69 4.20 -5.54
CA ALA A 47 -1.05 4.27 -6.96
C ALA A 47 -2.57 4.20 -7.15
N VAL A 48 -3.23 3.25 -6.48
CA VAL A 48 -4.70 3.11 -6.49
C VAL A 48 -5.37 4.36 -5.95
N LEU A 49 -4.92 4.89 -4.81
CA LEU A 49 -5.46 6.12 -4.24
C LEU A 49 -5.35 7.31 -5.21
N ARG A 50 -4.19 7.49 -5.84
CA ARG A 50 -3.98 8.56 -6.83
C ARG A 50 -4.89 8.41 -8.03
N ALA A 51 -5.11 7.18 -8.51
CA ALA A 51 -6.01 6.92 -9.63
C ALA A 51 -7.45 7.31 -9.27
N HIS A 52 -7.96 6.90 -8.11
CA HIS A 52 -9.32 7.26 -7.66
C HIS A 52 -9.48 8.76 -7.42
N LEU A 53 -8.48 9.42 -6.83
CA LEU A 53 -8.51 10.88 -6.67
C LEU A 53 -8.52 11.62 -8.02
N ALA A 54 -7.73 11.15 -8.99
CA ALA A 54 -7.71 11.73 -10.33
C ALA A 54 -9.07 11.54 -11.04
N GLN A 55 -9.68 10.37 -10.90
CA GLN A 55 -11.02 10.10 -11.43
C GLN A 55 -12.06 11.03 -10.79
N GLY A 56 -12.12 11.12 -9.46
CA GLY A 56 -13.06 11.98 -8.76
C GLY A 56 -12.84 13.47 -9.08
N ALA A 57 -11.59 13.91 -9.20
CA ALA A 57 -11.28 15.28 -9.62
C ALA A 57 -11.74 15.58 -11.06
N GLN A 58 -11.69 14.59 -11.96
CA GLN A 58 -12.19 14.74 -13.31
C GLN A 58 -13.73 14.80 -13.34
N GLN A 59 -14.40 13.93 -12.60
CA GLN A 59 -15.86 13.93 -12.45
C GLN A 59 -16.35 15.29 -11.90
N ALA A 60 -15.71 15.78 -10.83
CA ALA A 60 -16.06 17.06 -10.23
C ALA A 60 -15.88 18.24 -11.21
N LYS A 61 -14.83 18.21 -12.06
CA LYS A 61 -14.63 19.23 -13.10
C LYS A 61 -15.71 19.20 -14.19
N SER A 62 -16.21 18.01 -14.51
CA SER A 62 -17.30 17.82 -15.49
C SER A 62 -18.68 18.11 -14.90
N GLY A 63 -18.81 18.26 -13.57
CA GLY A 63 -20.09 18.38 -12.88
C GLY A 63 -20.78 17.03 -12.63
N ASP A 64 -20.06 15.92 -12.82
CA ASP A 64 -20.58 14.56 -12.64
C ASP A 64 -20.63 14.20 -11.15
N PHE A 65 -21.65 14.70 -10.45
CA PHE A 65 -21.91 14.38 -9.05
C PHE A 65 -23.06 13.41 -8.90
N VAL A 66 -23.07 12.67 -7.79
CA VAL A 66 -24.26 11.91 -7.38
C VAL A 66 -25.31 12.92 -6.91
N GLU A 67 -26.41 13.00 -7.65
CA GLU A 67 -27.55 13.83 -7.27
C GLU A 67 -28.26 13.24 -6.05
N ALA A 68 -28.80 14.11 -5.18
CA ALA A 68 -29.59 13.72 -4.02
C ALA A 68 -28.94 12.66 -3.09
N PHE A 69 -27.61 12.71 -2.93
CA PHE A 69 -26.90 11.79 -2.04
C PHE A 69 -27.40 11.90 -0.59
N THR A 70 -27.93 10.80 -0.06
CA THR A 70 -28.27 10.62 1.35
C THR A 70 -27.73 9.29 1.86
N MET A 71 -27.45 9.19 3.16
CA MET A 71 -26.99 7.93 3.73
C MET A 71 -28.10 6.87 3.67
N GLU A 72 -29.35 7.28 3.85
CA GLU A 72 -30.53 6.42 3.78
C GLU A 72 -30.73 5.84 2.38
N SER A 73 -30.59 6.64 1.32
CA SER A 73 -30.69 6.13 -0.06
C SER A 73 -29.57 5.13 -0.36
N LEU A 74 -28.33 5.44 0.06
CA LEU A 74 -27.19 4.54 -0.14
C LEU A 74 -27.38 3.19 0.57
N ILE A 75 -27.87 3.19 1.82
CA ILE A 75 -28.14 1.95 2.56
C ILE A 75 -29.24 1.14 1.87
N ASN A 76 -30.33 1.79 1.45
CA ASN A 76 -31.42 1.11 0.74
C ASN A 76 -30.97 0.50 -0.60
N ASP A 77 -30.09 1.18 -1.33
CA ASP A 77 -29.54 0.66 -2.59
C ASP A 77 -28.67 -0.58 -2.34
N LEU A 78 -27.81 -0.55 -1.32
CA LEU A 78 -26.94 -1.68 -0.95
C LEU A 78 -27.72 -2.88 -0.39
N ASP A 79 -28.78 -2.64 0.39
CA ASP A 79 -29.64 -3.68 0.95
C ASP A 79 -30.65 -4.23 -0.08
N GLY A 80 -30.96 -3.45 -1.12
CA GLY A 80 -31.85 -3.82 -2.23
C GLY A 80 -31.15 -4.61 -3.35
N GLU A 81 -29.82 -4.61 -3.40
CA GLU A 81 -29.02 -5.50 -4.25
C GLU A 81 -28.89 -6.91 -3.62
N THR A 82 -30.01 -7.64 -3.54
CA THR A 82 -30.04 -9.11 -3.37
C THR A 82 -30.99 -9.78 -4.34
#